data_AF-A0A2M7WIQ0-F1
#
_entry.id   AF-A0A2M7WIQ0-F1
#
_cell.length_a   1.000
_cell.length_b   1.000
_cell.length_c   1.000
_cell.angle_alpha   90.00
_cell.angle_beta   90.00
_cell.angle_gamma   90.00
#
_symmetry.space_group_name_H-M   'P 1'
#
loop_
_entity.id
_entity.type
_entity.pdbx_description
1 polymer ?
#
loop_
_entity_poly.entity_id
_entity_poly.type
_entity_poly.pdbx_seq_one_letter_code
_entity_poly.pdbx_strand_id
1 'polypeptide(L)'
;MSNSYGNRPIIKVLDETLINKIAAGEVIERPSSVVKELMENSLDAGATNVSVQLKEGGLELIAVHDDGVGMAGDDLELAFTRHATSKLKNVEDLFNIESYGFRGEALPSIGSVAQVRAISRIHERESGSEIEIEAGKIRNLKAAGCPSGTSIIVSNLFFNTPARRKFLKSPRSEFSRITDLVISYAIGNFRVGFTLTHNGNELFNFKPAKHLIDRLATVFGHDNLGNFFPLPGTDEGRFDIHGTILGYISHPSLMKLRATDVRFYVNFRPIVSR
;
A
#
# COMPACT_ATOMS: atom_id res chain seq x y z
N MET A 1 37.62 -21.94 44.66
CA MET A 1 37.30 -22.00 43.22
C MET A 1 36.22 -20.97 42.96
N SER A 2 36.62 -19.80 42.44
CA SER A 2 35.75 -18.68 42.13
C SER A 2 34.86 -19.03 40.94
N ASN A 3 33.55 -18.90 41.12
CA ASN A 3 32.55 -19.24 40.13
C ASN A 3 32.57 -18.18 39.01
N SER A 4 33.22 -18.49 37.88
CA SER A 4 33.47 -17.57 36.76
C SER A 4 32.33 -17.49 35.74
N TYR A 5 31.07 -17.59 36.18
CA TYR A 5 29.91 -17.29 35.31
C TYR A 5 29.58 -15.79 35.28
N GLY A 6 30.62 -14.96 35.21
CA GLY A 6 30.48 -13.53 34.97
C GLY A 6 30.00 -13.29 33.54
N ASN A 7 28.73 -12.90 33.40
CA ASN A 7 28.12 -12.36 32.20
C ASN A 7 27.71 -13.36 31.10
N ARG A 8 26.94 -14.40 31.46
CA ARG A 8 26.20 -15.19 30.46
C ARG A 8 24.90 -14.46 30.08
N PRO A 9 24.61 -14.19 28.79
CA PRO A 9 23.35 -13.55 28.41
C PRO A 9 22.17 -14.42 28.81
N ILE A 10 21.30 -13.87 29.66
CA ILE A 10 20.08 -14.53 30.13
C ILE A 10 18.98 -14.30 29.09
N ILE A 11 18.38 -15.38 28.60
CA ILE A 11 17.22 -15.31 27.69
C ILE A 11 16.05 -14.68 28.46
N LYS A 12 15.48 -13.60 27.92
CA LYS A 12 14.33 -12.91 28.49
C LYS A 12 13.20 -12.86 27.48
N VAL A 13 11.98 -13.00 27.97
CA VAL A 13 10.77 -12.71 27.19
C VAL A 13 10.75 -11.20 26.92
N LEU A 14 10.54 -10.84 25.66
CA LEU A 14 10.44 -9.44 25.25
C LEU A 14 9.07 -8.90 25.70
N ASP A 15 9.02 -7.64 26.12
CA ASP A 15 7.74 -6.98 26.38
C ASP A 15 6.94 -6.79 25.08
N GLU A 16 5.62 -6.71 25.18
CA GLU A 16 4.76 -6.56 24.00
C GLU A 16 5.11 -5.32 23.16
N THR A 17 5.55 -4.22 23.77
CA THR A 17 5.93 -3.02 23.00
C THR A 17 7.16 -3.29 22.14
N LEU A 18 8.12 -4.07 22.64
CA LEU A 18 9.32 -4.47 21.92
C LEU A 18 9.02 -5.52 20.84
N ILE A 19 8.16 -6.51 21.12
CA ILE A 19 7.64 -7.45 20.11
C ILE A 19 6.95 -6.67 19.00
N ASN A 20 6.15 -5.67 19.37
CA ASN A 20 5.39 -4.88 18.41
C ASN A 20 6.31 -4.10 17.48
N LYS A 21 7.35 -3.49 18.05
CA LYS A 21 8.37 -2.80 17.27
C LYS A 21 9.11 -3.77 16.35
N ILE A 22 9.47 -4.97 16.79
CA ILE A 22 10.17 -5.96 15.96
C ILE A 22 9.30 -6.42 14.79
N ALA A 23 8.07 -6.88 15.04
CA ALA A 23 7.14 -7.36 14.00
C ALA A 23 6.77 -6.26 12.99
N ALA A 24 6.56 -5.02 13.46
CA ALA A 24 6.35 -3.88 12.56
C ALA A 24 7.56 -3.62 11.64
N GLY A 25 8.75 -4.13 11.98
CA GLY A 25 9.96 -4.03 11.16
C GLY A 25 10.05 -5.01 10.02
N GLU A 26 9.28 -6.09 10.07
CA GLU A 26 9.18 -7.04 8.96
C GLU A 26 8.10 -6.60 7.95
N VAL A 27 7.11 -5.82 8.40
CA VAL A 27 5.98 -5.38 7.55
C VAL A 27 6.17 -3.95 7.01
N ILE A 28 6.60 -3.00 7.85
CA ILE A 28 6.73 -1.57 7.48
C ILE A 28 8.18 -1.11 7.63
N GLU A 29 8.90 -1.12 6.51
CA GLU A 29 10.32 -0.73 6.47
C GLU A 29 10.55 0.74 6.09
N ARG A 30 9.63 1.34 5.32
CA ARG A 30 9.81 2.66 4.69
C ARG A 30 8.47 3.27 4.25
N PRO A 31 8.43 4.58 3.91
CA PRO A 31 7.24 5.26 3.41
C PRO A 31 6.51 4.52 2.27
N SER A 32 7.24 3.94 1.32
CA SER A 32 6.64 3.17 0.21
C SER A 32 5.93 1.89 0.67
N SER A 33 6.38 1.25 1.76
CA SER A 33 5.66 0.11 2.34
C SER A 33 4.30 0.55 2.89
N VAL A 34 4.24 1.70 3.57
CA VAL A 34 2.98 2.28 4.06
C VAL A 34 2.04 2.56 2.89
N VAL A 35 2.52 3.26 1.86
CA VAL A 35 1.70 3.60 0.68
C VAL A 35 1.19 2.33 -0.01
N LYS A 36 2.05 1.31 -0.19
CA LYS A 36 1.65 0.02 -0.76
C LYS A 36 0.49 -0.60 0.00
N GLU A 37 0.64 -0.80 1.31
CA GLU A 37 -0.36 -1.47 2.14
C GLU A 37 -1.69 -0.70 2.18
N LEU A 38 -1.63 0.63 2.23
CA LEU A 38 -2.84 1.46 2.22
C LEU A 38 -3.56 1.41 0.85
N MET A 39 -2.82 1.48 -0.26
CA MET A 39 -3.40 1.36 -1.61
C MET A 39 -4.01 -0.02 -1.84
N GLU A 40 -3.34 -1.07 -1.40
CA GLU A 40 -3.84 -2.44 -1.47
C GLU A 40 -5.13 -2.61 -0.66
N ASN A 41 -5.21 -2.00 0.53
CA ASN A 41 -6.45 -1.99 1.31
C ASN A 41 -7.59 -1.23 0.61
N SER A 42 -7.30 -0.11 -0.04
CA SER A 42 -8.29 0.62 -0.85
C SER A 42 -8.79 -0.21 -2.04
N LEU A 43 -7.90 -0.92 -2.74
CA LEU A 43 -8.28 -1.82 -3.83
C LEU A 43 -9.14 -2.99 -3.35
N ASP A 44 -8.76 -3.61 -2.23
CA ASP A 44 -9.57 -4.67 -1.59
C ASP A 44 -10.94 -4.16 -1.12
N ALA A 45 -11.06 -2.88 -0.78
CA ALA A 45 -12.32 -2.23 -0.43
C ALA A 45 -13.18 -1.89 -1.66
N GLY A 46 -12.77 -2.29 -2.87
CA GLY A 46 -13.51 -2.05 -4.11
C GLY A 46 -13.45 -0.61 -4.59
N ALA A 47 -12.44 0.17 -4.17
CA ALA A 47 -12.32 1.57 -4.58
C ALA A 47 -12.22 1.73 -6.10
N THR A 48 -12.91 2.72 -6.63
CA THR A 48 -12.82 3.14 -8.03
C THR A 48 -11.86 4.31 -8.23
N ASN A 49 -11.53 5.03 -7.15
CA ASN A 49 -10.54 6.09 -7.11
C ASN A 49 -9.69 5.99 -5.83
N VAL A 50 -8.36 6.07 -6.00
CA VAL A 50 -7.40 6.13 -4.91
C VAL A 50 -6.51 7.35 -5.08
N SER A 51 -6.46 8.21 -4.06
CA SER A 51 -5.63 9.42 -4.05
C SER A 51 -4.54 9.29 -2.98
N VAL A 52 -3.29 9.46 -3.38
CA VAL A 52 -2.12 9.48 -2.51
C VAL A 52 -1.58 10.90 -2.41
N GLN A 53 -1.40 11.41 -1.19
CA GLN A 53 -0.79 12.70 -0.93
C GLN A 53 0.45 12.52 -0.06
N LEU A 54 1.53 13.21 -0.44
CA LEU A 54 2.81 13.12 0.23
C LEU A 54 3.31 14.51 0.62
N LYS A 55 3.97 14.60 1.78
CA LYS A 55 4.86 15.71 2.12
C LYS A 55 6.26 15.19 2.44
N GLU A 56 7.28 15.90 1.97
CA GLU A 56 8.69 15.53 2.15
C GLU A 56 8.98 14.06 1.79
N GLY A 57 8.46 13.60 0.65
CA GLY A 57 8.65 12.22 0.18
C GLY A 57 8.00 11.15 1.05
N GLY A 58 6.96 11.52 1.80
CA GLY A 58 6.27 10.64 2.75
C GLY A 58 6.93 10.57 4.13
N LEU A 59 7.96 11.38 4.38
CA LEU A 59 8.62 11.43 5.69
C LEU A 59 7.86 12.29 6.70
N GLU A 60 7.22 13.36 6.24
CA GLU A 60 6.37 14.22 7.08
C GLU A 60 4.94 13.68 7.14
N LEU A 61 4.35 13.42 5.96
CA LEU A 61 2.96 13.01 5.83
C LEU A 61 2.77 12.08 4.63
N ILE A 62 1.96 11.05 4.84
CA ILE A 62 1.36 10.19 3.82
C ILE A 62 -0.14 10.22 4.07
N ALA A 63 -0.95 10.58 3.10
CA ALA A 63 -2.39 10.41 3.16
C ALA A 63 -2.87 9.58 1.98
N VAL A 64 -3.67 8.55 2.24
CA VAL A 64 -4.34 7.74 1.22
C VAL A 64 -5.84 7.87 1.44
N HIS A 65 -6.52 8.27 0.37
CA HIS A 65 -7.96 8.45 0.33
C HIS A 65 -8.55 7.55 -0.75
N ASP A 66 -9.65 6.90 -0.44
CA ASP A 66 -10.40 6.08 -1.38
C ASP A 66 -11.91 6.29 -1.25
N ASP A 67 -12.61 5.87 -2.29
CA ASP A 67 -14.06 5.83 -2.39
C ASP A 67 -14.62 4.40 -2.28
N GLY A 68 -13.89 3.51 -1.58
CA GLY A 68 -14.32 2.14 -1.35
C GLY A 68 -15.49 2.03 -0.38
N VAL A 69 -15.81 0.80 0.05
CA VAL A 69 -16.97 0.52 0.92
C VAL A 69 -16.92 1.19 2.29
N GLY A 70 -15.75 1.62 2.77
CA GLY A 70 -15.57 2.21 4.09
C GLY A 70 -15.68 1.20 5.24
N MET A 71 -15.62 1.71 6.47
CA MET A 71 -15.71 0.97 7.73
C MET A 71 -16.70 1.66 8.67
N ALA A 72 -17.46 0.87 9.43
CA ALA A 72 -18.20 1.39 10.58
C ALA A 72 -17.25 1.73 11.73
N GLY A 73 -17.71 2.46 12.75
CA GLY A 73 -16.87 2.87 13.88
C GLY A 73 -16.21 1.70 14.62
N ASP A 74 -16.98 0.65 14.91
CA ASP A 74 -16.48 -0.54 15.62
C ASP A 74 -15.47 -1.31 14.76
N ASP A 75 -15.70 -1.41 13.44
CA ASP A 75 -14.77 -2.02 12.49
C ASP A 75 -13.50 -1.18 12.33
N LEU A 76 -13.62 0.15 12.35
CA LEU A 76 -12.51 1.08 12.25
C LEU A 76 -11.59 0.96 13.48
N GLU A 77 -12.17 0.81 14.68
CA GLU A 77 -11.42 0.50 15.90
C GLU A 77 -10.73 -0.86 15.80
N LEU A 78 -11.48 -1.89 15.38
CA LEU A 78 -10.98 -3.25 15.25
C LEU A 78 -9.84 -3.35 14.21
N ALA A 79 -9.90 -2.58 13.12
CA ALA A 79 -8.89 -2.56 12.07
C ALA A 79 -7.49 -2.13 12.56
N PHE A 80 -7.40 -1.40 13.66
CA PHE A 80 -6.12 -1.04 14.30
C PHE A 80 -5.70 -1.98 15.43
N THR A 81 -6.48 -3.04 15.69
CA THR A 81 -6.16 -4.10 16.65
C THR A 81 -5.45 -5.26 15.95
N ARG A 82 -4.47 -5.89 16.63
CA ARG A 82 -3.75 -7.05 16.05
C ARG A 82 -4.67 -8.26 15.89
N HIS A 83 -4.35 -9.08 14.89
CA HIS A 83 -5.04 -10.35 14.60
C HIS A 83 -6.53 -10.20 14.22
N ALA A 84 -6.94 -9.00 13.79
CA ALA A 84 -8.26 -8.77 13.24
C ALA A 84 -8.17 -8.56 11.72
N THR A 85 -8.86 -9.41 10.95
CA THR A 85 -9.05 -9.21 9.52
C THR A 85 -10.45 -9.64 9.12
N SER A 86 -11.09 -8.92 8.20
CA SER A 86 -12.34 -9.32 7.57
C SER A 86 -12.14 -10.28 6.39
N LYS A 87 -10.89 -10.55 6.01
CA LYS A 87 -10.51 -11.16 4.71
C LYS A 87 -10.20 -12.66 4.77
N LEU A 88 -10.08 -13.26 5.95
CA LEU A 88 -9.91 -14.71 6.14
C LEU A 88 -10.87 -15.18 7.24
N LYS A 89 -11.68 -16.21 6.95
CA LYS A 89 -12.58 -16.84 7.93
C LYS A 89 -12.10 -18.24 8.34
N ASN A 90 -11.34 -18.92 7.48
CA ASN A 90 -10.81 -20.26 7.74
C ASN A 90 -9.39 -20.44 7.14
N VAL A 91 -8.75 -21.58 7.40
CA VAL A 91 -7.37 -21.88 6.92
C VAL A 91 -7.36 -22.12 5.41
N GLU A 92 -8.47 -22.60 4.86
CA GLU A 92 -8.66 -22.84 3.43
C GLU A 92 -8.63 -21.54 2.60
N ASP A 93 -9.10 -20.43 3.16
CA ASP A 93 -9.04 -19.08 2.55
C ASP A 93 -7.58 -18.61 2.33
N LEU A 94 -6.60 -19.15 3.08
CA LEU A 94 -5.17 -18.85 2.91
C LEU A 94 -4.64 -19.36 1.56
N PHE A 95 -5.28 -20.36 0.96
CA PHE A 95 -4.89 -20.96 -0.31
C PHE A 95 -5.64 -20.37 -1.51
N ASN A 96 -6.69 -19.57 -1.28
CA ASN A 96 -7.50 -18.86 -2.29
C ASN A 96 -7.37 -17.34 -2.13
N ILE A 97 -6.16 -16.82 -2.31
CA ILE A 97 -5.87 -15.39 -2.08
C ILE A 97 -6.40 -14.55 -3.26
N GLU A 98 -7.65 -14.11 -3.17
CA GLU A 98 -8.26 -13.16 -4.11
C GLU A 98 -8.02 -11.68 -3.72
N SER A 99 -7.67 -11.41 -2.45
CA SER A 99 -7.38 -10.07 -1.95
C SER A 99 -5.88 -9.76 -1.92
N TYR A 100 -5.53 -8.48 -1.99
CA TYR A 100 -4.17 -8.02 -1.80
C TYR A 100 -3.69 -8.31 -0.35
N GLY A 101 -4.44 -7.87 0.66
CA GLY A 101 -4.13 -8.13 2.07
C GLY A 101 -4.89 -9.31 2.65
N PHE A 102 -4.27 -10.11 3.52
CA PHE A 102 -4.97 -11.20 4.25
C PHE A 102 -4.57 -11.32 5.73
N ARG A 103 -3.52 -10.62 6.16
CA ARG A 103 -2.94 -10.82 7.50
C ARG A 103 -3.59 -9.98 8.61
N GLY A 104 -4.32 -8.92 8.27
CA GLY A 104 -4.84 -7.97 9.26
C GLY A 104 -3.75 -7.22 10.04
N GLU A 105 -2.50 -7.24 9.55
CA GLU A 105 -1.34 -6.72 10.28
C GLU A 105 -0.88 -5.34 9.81
N ALA A 106 -1.34 -4.87 8.64
CA ALA A 106 -0.88 -3.63 8.04
C ALA A 106 -1.20 -2.40 8.90
N LEU A 107 -2.48 -2.14 9.19
CA LEU A 107 -2.91 -0.97 9.96
C LEU A 107 -2.41 -0.98 11.41
N PRO A 108 -2.44 -2.11 12.15
CA PRO A 108 -1.82 -2.19 13.47
C PRO A 108 -0.31 -1.93 13.43
N SER A 109 0.39 -2.44 12.40
CA SER A 109 1.83 -2.21 12.25
C SER A 109 2.13 -0.74 11.99
N ILE A 110 1.41 -0.09 11.07
CA ILE A 110 1.54 1.34 10.79
C ILE A 110 1.25 2.17 12.06
N GLY A 111 0.13 1.90 12.74
CA GLY A 111 -0.26 2.60 13.97
C GLY A 111 0.77 2.47 15.09
N SER A 112 1.51 1.35 15.17
CA SER A 112 2.54 1.12 16.19
C SER A 112 3.79 1.99 16.04
N VAL A 113 4.07 2.49 14.84
CA VAL A 113 5.30 3.23 14.51
C VAL A 113 5.07 4.66 14.01
N ALA A 114 3.82 5.13 13.99
CA ALA A 114 3.46 6.45 13.49
C ALA A 114 2.37 7.11 14.35
N GLN A 115 2.03 8.34 13.99
CA GLN A 115 0.78 8.98 14.38
C GLN A 115 -0.18 8.84 13.22
N VAL A 116 -1.34 8.23 13.45
CA VAL A 116 -2.33 7.92 12.42
C VAL A 116 -3.64 8.60 12.76
N ARG A 117 -4.24 9.28 11.79
CA ARG A 117 -5.65 9.67 11.80
C ARG A 117 -6.36 8.94 10.69
N ALA A 118 -7.37 8.15 11.02
CA ALA A 118 -8.19 7.46 10.03
C ALA A 118 -9.64 7.93 10.14
N ILE A 119 -10.26 8.22 9.00
CA ILE A 119 -11.65 8.64 8.90
C ILE A 119 -12.31 7.71 7.90
N SER A 120 -13.44 7.11 8.26
CA SER A 120 -14.16 6.21 7.36
C SER A 120 -15.66 6.30 7.54
N ARG A 121 -16.39 6.05 6.45
CA ARG A 121 -17.85 5.97 6.44
C ARG A 121 -18.33 4.97 5.40
N ILE A 122 -19.23 4.08 5.82
CA ILE A 122 -19.96 3.20 4.89
C ILE A 122 -21.04 3.98 4.14
N HIS A 123 -21.35 3.57 2.91
CA HIS A 123 -22.28 4.30 2.03
C HIS A 123 -23.66 4.50 2.66
N GLU A 124 -24.15 3.55 3.44
CA GLU A 124 -25.49 3.50 4.03
C GLU A 124 -25.65 4.39 5.27
N ARG A 125 -24.57 4.96 5.80
CA ARG A 125 -24.62 5.79 7.01
C ARG A 125 -24.44 7.27 6.70
N GLU A 126 -25.19 8.12 7.39
CA GLU A 126 -25.10 9.58 7.26
C GLU A 126 -23.85 10.18 7.92
N SER A 127 -23.32 9.52 8.96
CA SER A 127 -22.12 9.94 9.67
C SER A 127 -21.04 8.86 9.64
N GLY A 128 -19.78 9.27 9.54
CA GLY A 128 -18.62 8.39 9.68
C GLY A 128 -18.01 8.43 11.07
N SER A 129 -16.86 7.79 11.20
CA SER A 129 -16.05 7.78 12.41
C SER A 129 -14.63 8.24 12.10
N GLU A 130 -14.04 8.98 13.03
CA GLU A 130 -12.62 9.34 13.03
C GLU A 130 -11.95 8.69 14.24
N ILE A 131 -10.83 8.02 13.99
CA ILE A 131 -9.96 7.44 15.00
C ILE A 131 -8.57 8.06 14.93
N GLU A 132 -7.98 8.31 16.09
CA GLU A 132 -6.60 8.78 16.24
C GLU A 132 -5.79 7.71 16.98
N ILE A 133 -4.68 7.29 16.38
CA ILE A 133 -3.77 6.28 16.92
C ILE A 133 -2.38 6.88 17.03
N GLU A 134 -1.72 6.66 18.17
CA GLU A 134 -0.33 7.03 18.36
C GLU A 134 0.42 5.88 19.05
N ALA A 135 1.50 5.42 18.42
CA ALA A 135 2.34 4.34 18.95
C ALA A 135 1.54 3.09 19.36
N GLY A 136 0.53 2.74 18.54
CA GLY A 136 -0.32 1.57 18.71
C GLY A 136 -1.43 1.74 19.73
N LYS A 137 -1.60 2.94 20.30
CA LYS A 137 -2.66 3.23 21.26
C LYS A 137 -3.70 4.13 20.63
N ILE A 138 -4.97 3.72 20.74
CA ILE A 138 -6.11 4.56 20.39
C ILE A 138 -6.15 5.73 21.38
N ARG A 139 -6.15 6.94 20.84
CA ARG A 139 -6.22 8.19 21.61
C ARG A 139 -7.61 8.75 21.64
N ASN A 140 -8.34 8.61 20.53
CA ASN A 140 -9.66 9.15 20.35
C ASN A 140 -10.41 8.34 19.31
N LEU A 141 -11.72 8.17 19.52
CA LEU A 141 -12.67 7.64 18.55
C LEU A 141 -13.95 8.46 18.69
N LYS A 142 -14.36 9.11 17.60
CA LYS A 142 -15.53 10.01 17.60
C LYS A 142 -16.27 9.94 16.28
N ALA A 143 -17.52 10.39 16.28
CA ALA A 143 -18.26 10.64 15.05
C ALA A 143 -17.60 11.77 14.25
N ALA A 144 -17.62 11.65 12.91
CA ALA A 144 -17.06 12.63 12.00
C ALA A 144 -17.92 12.78 10.74
N GLY A 145 -17.99 14.00 10.21
CA GLY A 145 -18.54 14.26 8.89
C GLY A 145 -17.49 13.99 7.81
N CYS A 146 -17.77 13.06 6.89
CA CYS A 146 -16.87 12.70 5.80
C CYS A 146 -17.63 12.10 4.60
N PRO A 147 -17.05 12.12 3.39
CA PRO A 147 -17.57 11.31 2.28
C PRO A 147 -17.49 9.81 2.60
N SER A 148 -18.19 8.99 1.84
CA SER A 148 -18.07 7.53 1.92
C SER A 148 -16.70 7.09 1.44
N GLY A 149 -16.24 5.95 1.97
CA GLY A 149 -14.89 5.45 1.75
C GLY A 149 -13.98 5.71 2.93
N THR A 150 -12.68 5.63 2.71
CA THR A 150 -11.68 5.67 3.79
C THR A 150 -10.59 6.70 3.50
N SER A 151 -10.15 7.39 4.54
CA SER A 151 -9.04 8.33 4.52
C SER A 151 -8.10 8.00 5.66
N ILE A 152 -6.87 7.58 5.35
CA ILE A 152 -5.83 7.27 6.35
C ILE A 152 -4.67 8.24 6.17
N ILE A 153 -4.41 9.03 7.20
CA ILE A 153 -3.33 10.00 7.28
C ILE A 153 -2.30 9.49 8.28
N VAL A 154 -1.08 9.29 7.80
CA VAL A 154 0.07 8.82 8.58
C VAL A 154 1.09 9.96 8.65
N SER A 155 1.38 10.41 9.85
CA SER A 155 2.33 11.47 10.16
C SER A 155 3.44 10.95 11.07
N ASN A 156 4.61 11.60 10.99
CA ASN A 156 5.73 11.31 11.89
C ASN A 156 6.13 9.82 11.91
N LEU A 157 6.24 9.20 10.73
CA LEU A 157 6.63 7.80 10.60
C LEU A 157 7.98 7.54 11.29
N PHE A 158 8.03 6.48 12.10
CA PHE A 158 9.17 6.06 12.91
C PHE A 158 9.61 7.04 14.01
N PHE A 159 8.74 7.97 14.45
CA PHE A 159 9.08 8.92 15.54
C PHE A 159 9.50 8.22 16.84
N ASN A 160 8.89 7.07 17.15
CA ASN A 160 9.15 6.26 18.34
C ASN A 160 10.15 5.11 18.09
N THR A 161 10.77 5.07 16.90
CA THR A 161 11.81 4.10 16.50
C THR A 161 12.98 4.81 15.79
N PRO A 162 13.85 5.54 16.52
CA PRO A 162 14.89 6.40 15.93
C PRO A 162 15.89 5.66 15.03
N ALA A 163 16.21 4.40 15.33
CA ALA A 163 17.09 3.58 14.51
C ALA A 163 16.53 3.42 13.08
N ARG A 164 15.24 3.09 12.93
CA ARG A 164 14.58 2.99 11.62
C ARG A 164 14.54 4.32 10.88
N ARG A 165 14.24 5.39 11.60
CA ARG A 165 14.23 6.74 11.03
C ARG A 165 15.59 7.11 10.40
N LYS A 166 16.70 6.66 10.98
CA LYS A 166 18.06 6.86 10.41
C LYS A 166 18.34 6.05 9.14
N PHE A 167 17.61 4.97 8.87
CA PHE A 167 17.76 4.16 7.65
C PHE A 167 16.93 4.69 6.46
N LEU A 168 16.05 5.66 6.69
CA LEU A 168 15.30 6.33 5.62
C LEU A 168 16.27 7.06 4.69
N LYS A 169 15.99 6.99 3.38
CA LYS A 169 16.76 7.75 2.39
C LYS A 169 16.29 9.21 2.35
N SER A 170 16.92 10.01 1.48
CA SER A 170 16.51 11.39 1.29
C SER A 170 15.04 11.50 0.86
N PRO A 171 14.34 12.61 1.20
CA PRO A 171 12.97 12.86 0.75
C PRO A 171 12.77 12.58 -0.75
N ARG A 172 13.71 13.03 -1.59
CA ARG A 172 13.70 12.81 -3.03
C ARG A 172 13.75 11.33 -3.43
N SER A 173 14.54 10.53 -2.72
CA SER A 173 14.69 9.09 -3.02
C SER A 173 13.44 8.30 -2.62
N GLU A 174 12.87 8.60 -1.46
CA GLU A 174 11.62 7.98 -1.01
C GLU A 174 10.44 8.40 -1.89
N PHE A 175 10.37 9.68 -2.26
CA PHE A 175 9.40 10.19 -3.21
C PHE A 175 9.47 9.44 -4.55
N SER A 176 10.65 9.33 -5.18
CA SER A 176 10.82 8.62 -6.45
C SER A 176 10.33 7.18 -6.37
N ARG A 177 10.63 6.49 -5.26
CA ARG A 177 10.20 5.10 -5.05
C ARG A 177 8.68 4.98 -4.89
N ILE A 178 8.05 5.92 -4.19
CA ILE A 178 6.59 5.94 -4.07
C ILE A 178 5.94 6.25 -5.42
N THR A 179 6.46 7.21 -6.18
CA THR A 179 5.95 7.53 -7.52
C THR A 179 5.97 6.30 -8.43
N ASP A 180 7.10 5.59 -8.49
CA ASP A 180 7.22 4.37 -9.30
C ASP A 180 6.26 3.26 -8.85
N LEU A 181 6.07 3.13 -7.53
CA LEU A 181 5.11 2.19 -6.93
C LEU A 181 3.68 2.53 -7.36
N VAL A 182 3.25 3.79 -7.18
CA VAL A 182 1.89 4.23 -7.52
C VAL A 182 1.62 4.05 -9.02
N ILE A 183 2.58 4.40 -9.88
CA ILE A 183 2.49 4.16 -11.32
C ILE A 183 2.32 2.67 -11.63
N SER A 184 3.07 1.80 -10.96
CA SER A 184 2.98 0.35 -11.16
C SER A 184 1.59 -0.17 -10.80
N TYR A 185 1.03 0.22 -9.65
CA TYR A 185 -0.35 -0.14 -9.29
C TYR A 185 -1.38 0.46 -10.24
N ALA A 186 -1.17 1.68 -10.73
CA ALA A 186 -2.08 2.32 -11.69
C ALA A 186 -2.13 1.59 -13.03
N ILE A 187 -1.03 0.97 -13.46
CA ILE A 187 -0.99 0.12 -14.66
C ILE A 187 -1.69 -1.21 -14.40
N GLY A 188 -1.32 -1.90 -13.32
CA GLY A 188 -1.92 -3.19 -12.96
C GLY A 188 -3.44 -3.11 -12.76
N ASN A 189 -3.90 -2.00 -12.19
CA ASN A 189 -5.32 -1.72 -11.90
C ASN A 189 -5.84 -0.60 -12.80
N PHE A 190 -5.66 -0.72 -14.11
CA PHE A 190 -6.01 0.34 -15.08
C PHE A 190 -7.46 0.83 -15.00
N ARG A 191 -8.39 0.00 -14.51
CA ARG A 191 -9.81 0.35 -14.28
C ARG A 191 -10.06 1.25 -13.08
N VAL A 192 -9.07 1.44 -12.21
CA VAL A 192 -9.15 2.30 -11.01
C VAL A 192 -8.42 3.62 -11.30
N GLY A 193 -8.98 4.71 -10.78
CA GLY A 193 -8.38 6.03 -10.85
C GLY A 193 -7.27 6.20 -9.81
N PHE A 194 -6.16 6.83 -10.19
CA PHE A 194 -5.04 7.10 -9.27
C PHE A 194 -4.58 8.55 -9.36
N THR A 195 -4.54 9.23 -8.22
CA THR A 195 -3.99 10.60 -8.10
C THR A 195 -2.78 10.58 -7.18
N LEU A 196 -1.71 11.27 -7.56
CA LEU A 196 -0.56 11.51 -6.68
C LEU A 196 -0.27 13.00 -6.56
N THR A 197 -0.27 13.49 -5.33
CA THR A 197 0.07 14.87 -4.98
C THR A 197 1.30 14.89 -4.08
N HIS A 198 2.28 15.76 -4.36
CA HIS A 198 3.46 15.95 -3.53
C HIS A 198 3.67 17.42 -3.20
N ASN A 199 3.79 17.74 -1.90
CA ASN A 199 3.97 19.12 -1.41
C ASN A 199 2.90 20.10 -1.97
N GLY A 200 1.67 19.62 -2.09
CA GLY A 200 0.52 20.39 -2.59
C GLY A 200 0.37 20.42 -4.12
N ASN A 201 1.36 19.92 -4.88
CA ASN A 201 1.30 19.90 -6.34
C ASN A 201 0.84 18.53 -6.85
N GLU A 202 -0.18 18.50 -7.70
CA GLU A 202 -0.62 17.29 -8.39
C GLU A 202 0.45 16.91 -9.43
N LEU A 203 0.96 15.68 -9.34
CA LEU A 203 1.95 15.14 -10.28
C LEU A 203 1.27 14.41 -11.44
N PHE A 204 0.24 13.63 -11.11
CA PHE A 204 -0.61 12.98 -12.09
C PHE A 204 -1.99 12.67 -11.51
N ASN A 205 -2.95 12.55 -12.43
CA ASN A 205 -4.33 12.18 -12.17
C ASN A 205 -4.79 11.22 -13.27
N PHE A 206 -4.55 9.95 -13.03
CA PHE A 206 -4.87 8.86 -13.94
C PHE A 206 -6.35 8.49 -13.78
N LYS A 207 -7.20 8.91 -14.71
CA LYS A 207 -8.63 8.51 -14.71
C LYS A 207 -8.78 7.01 -14.96
N PRO A 208 -9.85 6.35 -14.46
CA PRO A 208 -10.21 4.99 -14.84
C PRO A 208 -10.13 4.79 -16.36
N ALA A 209 -9.44 3.73 -16.79
CA ALA A 209 -9.29 3.37 -18.18
C ALA A 209 -10.11 2.12 -18.52
N LYS A 210 -10.67 2.08 -19.72
CA LYS A 210 -11.43 0.92 -20.21
C LYS A 210 -10.49 -0.20 -20.65
N HIS A 211 -9.37 0.15 -21.28
CA HIS A 211 -8.36 -0.78 -21.76
C HIS A 211 -6.98 -0.44 -21.19
N LEU A 212 -6.13 -1.45 -21.02
CA LEU A 212 -4.77 -1.29 -20.52
C LEU A 212 -3.96 -0.29 -21.37
N ILE A 213 -4.14 -0.31 -22.69
CA ILE A 213 -3.45 0.60 -23.60
C ILE A 213 -3.76 2.07 -23.34
N ASP A 214 -5.00 2.40 -22.96
CA ASP A 214 -5.40 3.77 -22.63
C ASP A 214 -4.63 4.24 -21.38
N ARG A 215 -4.49 3.37 -20.38
CA ARG A 215 -3.68 3.64 -19.19
C ARG A 215 -2.21 3.82 -19.55
N LEU A 216 -1.64 2.96 -20.39
CA LEU A 216 -0.26 3.11 -20.86
C LEU A 216 -0.06 4.45 -21.58
N ALA A 217 -1.04 4.90 -22.38
CA ALA A 217 -1.03 6.22 -23.00
C ALA A 217 -0.92 7.35 -21.98
N THR A 218 -1.74 7.29 -20.91
CA THR A 218 -1.74 8.32 -19.87
C THR A 218 -0.45 8.33 -19.05
N VAL A 219 0.17 7.16 -18.83
CA VAL A 219 1.39 7.03 -18.03
C VAL A 219 2.63 7.43 -18.82
N PHE A 220 2.74 7.00 -20.08
CA PHE A 220 3.93 7.18 -20.90
C PHE A 220 3.80 8.32 -21.92
N GLY A 221 2.63 8.95 -22.05
CA GLY A 221 2.33 9.98 -23.03
C GLY A 221 1.68 9.40 -24.30
N HIS A 222 0.66 10.11 -24.81
CA HIS A 222 -0.12 9.66 -25.97
C HIS A 222 0.71 9.50 -27.25
N ASP A 223 1.75 10.33 -27.43
CA ASP A 223 2.65 10.26 -28.59
C ASP A 223 3.42 8.94 -28.68
N ASN A 224 3.53 8.21 -27.57
CA ASN A 224 4.24 6.95 -27.49
C ASN A 224 3.37 5.73 -27.81
N LEU A 225 2.05 5.89 -27.99
CA LEU A 225 1.11 4.78 -28.21
C LEU A 225 1.45 3.90 -29.42
N GLY A 226 1.84 4.51 -30.55
CA GLY A 226 2.19 3.77 -31.78
C GLY A 226 3.41 2.86 -31.64
N ASN A 227 4.11 2.95 -30.51
CA ASN A 227 5.25 2.12 -30.19
C ASN A 227 4.92 1.02 -29.17
N PHE A 228 3.67 0.86 -28.71
CA PHE A 228 3.27 -0.27 -27.85
C PHE A 228 2.59 -1.35 -28.69
N PHE A 229 3.13 -2.56 -28.63
CA PHE A 229 2.60 -3.73 -29.33
C PHE A 229 2.01 -4.70 -28.32
N PRO A 230 0.77 -5.19 -28.53
CA PRO A 230 0.17 -6.17 -27.63
C PRO A 230 1.00 -7.46 -27.65
N LEU A 231 1.17 -8.08 -26.49
CA LEU A 231 1.71 -9.44 -26.44
C LEU A 231 0.71 -10.38 -27.12
N PRO A 232 1.17 -11.34 -27.93
CA PRO A 232 0.29 -12.34 -28.51
C PRO A 232 -0.44 -13.08 -27.37
N GLY A 233 -1.77 -13.11 -27.44
CA GLY A 233 -2.58 -13.83 -26.47
C GLY A 233 -2.24 -15.32 -26.48
N THR A 234 -2.27 -15.95 -25.31
CA THR A 234 -2.22 -17.41 -25.21
C THR A 234 -3.61 -17.97 -25.49
N ASP A 235 -4.05 -17.93 -26.75
CA ASP A 235 -5.14 -18.81 -27.19
C ASP A 235 -4.52 -20.15 -27.59
N GLU A 236 -4.79 -21.16 -26.76
CA GLU A 236 -4.69 -22.60 -27.00
C GLU A 236 -3.31 -23.21 -27.34
N GLY A 237 -2.80 -24.04 -26.41
CA GLY A 237 -2.23 -25.34 -26.80
C GLY A 237 -0.72 -25.56 -26.79
N ARG A 238 0.12 -24.68 -26.19
CA ARG A 238 1.58 -24.97 -26.09
C ARG A 238 2.18 -25.01 -24.68
N PHE A 239 1.45 -24.55 -23.68
CA PHE A 239 1.88 -24.63 -22.28
C PHE A 239 0.65 -24.95 -21.43
N ASP A 240 0.77 -25.86 -20.45
CA ASP A 240 -0.25 -26.18 -19.43
C ASP A 240 -0.46 -25.00 -18.44
N ILE A 241 -0.53 -23.77 -18.94
CA ILE A 241 -0.77 -22.58 -18.14
C ILE A 241 -2.28 -22.37 -18.11
N HIS A 242 -2.88 -22.62 -16.95
CA HIS A 242 -4.24 -22.17 -16.66
C HIS A 242 -4.18 -20.66 -16.39
N GLY A 243 -4.45 -19.82 -17.39
CA GLY A 243 -4.51 -18.36 -17.21
C GLY A 243 -4.49 -17.54 -18.50
N THR A 244 -4.74 -16.24 -18.37
CA THR A 244 -4.68 -15.27 -19.48
C THR A 244 -3.43 -14.41 -19.35
N ILE A 245 -2.65 -14.29 -20.43
CA ILE A 245 -1.58 -13.29 -20.53
C ILE A 245 -2.11 -12.05 -21.23
N LEU A 246 -2.08 -10.92 -20.54
CA LEU A 246 -2.37 -9.59 -21.09
C LEU A 246 -1.15 -8.69 -20.86
N GLY A 247 -0.68 -8.03 -21.91
CA GLY A 247 0.42 -7.08 -21.78
C GLY A 247 0.79 -6.41 -23.09
N TYR A 248 1.73 -5.48 -23.01
CA TYR A 248 2.29 -4.77 -24.15
C TYR A 248 3.81 -4.74 -24.03
N ILE A 249 4.49 -4.77 -25.17
CA ILE A 249 5.92 -4.50 -25.28
C ILE A 249 6.13 -3.20 -26.08
N SER A 250 7.08 -2.36 -25.66
CA SER A 250 7.39 -1.14 -26.39
C SER A 250 8.43 -1.37 -27.50
N HIS A 251 8.38 -0.56 -28.55
CA HIS A 251 9.43 -0.50 -29.55
C HIS A 251 10.76 -0.10 -28.88
N PRO A 252 11.89 -0.72 -29.23
CA PRO A 252 13.19 -0.37 -28.63
C PRO A 252 13.58 1.11 -28.76
N SER A 253 13.04 1.82 -29.76
CA SER A 253 13.30 3.27 -29.97
C SER A 253 12.78 4.16 -28.85
N LEU A 254 11.83 3.69 -28.03
CA LEU A 254 11.33 4.45 -26.88
C LEU A 254 12.27 4.42 -25.68
N MET A 255 13.28 3.55 -25.65
CA MET A 255 14.03 3.27 -24.43
C MET A 255 15.40 3.96 -24.36
N LYS A 256 15.59 4.76 -23.30
CA LYS A 256 16.86 4.85 -22.56
C LYS A 256 16.80 3.85 -21.42
N LEU A 257 17.20 2.61 -21.67
CA LEU A 257 17.11 1.44 -20.77
C LEU A 257 17.37 1.78 -19.29
N ARG A 258 16.33 1.68 -18.45
CA ARG A 258 16.48 1.39 -17.01
C ARG A 258 15.74 0.09 -16.71
N ALA A 259 16.30 -0.74 -15.84
CA ALA A 259 15.68 -1.99 -15.40
C ALA A 259 14.28 -1.80 -14.75
N THR A 260 13.92 -0.56 -14.40
CA THR A 260 12.62 -0.15 -13.82
C THR A 260 11.46 -0.15 -14.82
N ASP A 261 11.73 -0.28 -16.12
CA ASP A 261 10.72 -0.12 -17.18
C ASP A 261 10.07 -1.44 -17.59
N VAL A 262 10.59 -2.58 -17.11
CA VAL A 262 9.95 -3.89 -17.25
C VAL A 262 9.10 -4.14 -16.00
N ARG A 263 7.79 -4.27 -16.19
CA ARG A 263 6.83 -4.47 -15.09
C ARG A 263 6.05 -5.75 -15.30
N PHE A 264 6.07 -6.62 -14.30
CA PHE A 264 5.35 -7.87 -14.27
C PHE A 264 4.22 -7.81 -13.24
N TYR A 265 3.13 -8.50 -13.54
CA TYR A 265 1.96 -8.54 -12.68
C TYR A 265 1.42 -9.96 -12.61
N VAL A 266 1.00 -10.37 -11.42
CA VAL A 266 0.22 -11.59 -11.19
C VAL A 266 -1.05 -11.17 -10.48
N ASN A 267 -2.22 -11.48 -11.03
CA ASN A 267 -3.52 -11.05 -10.50
C ASN A 267 -3.55 -9.55 -10.16
N PHE A 268 -3.11 -8.72 -11.11
CA PHE A 268 -3.03 -7.25 -10.99
C PHE A 268 -2.04 -6.73 -9.91
N ARG A 269 -1.33 -7.60 -9.20
CA ARG A 269 -0.29 -7.23 -8.23
C ARG A 269 1.07 -7.09 -8.91
N PRO A 270 1.76 -5.94 -8.78
CA PRO A 270 3.12 -5.80 -9.28
C PRO A 270 4.06 -6.78 -8.57
N ILE A 271 4.88 -7.49 -9.34
CA ILE A 271 5.93 -8.38 -8.83
C ILE A 271 7.30 -7.98 -9.38
N VAL A 272 8.34 -8.24 -8.59
CA VAL A 272 9.72 -8.11 -9.05
C VAL A 272 10.21 -9.50 -9.44
N SER A 273 10.36 -9.74 -10.74
CA SER A 273 11.09 -10.92 -11.22
C SER A 273 12.58 -10.61 -11.11
N ARG A 274 13.28 -11.28 -10.17
CA ARG A 274 14.74 -11.25 -10.07
C ARG A 274 15.37 -12.41 -10.82
#